data_AF-A0A2M7G7H8-F1
#
_entry.id   AF-A0A2M7G7H8-F1
#
_cell.length_a   1.000
_cell.length_b   1.000
_cell.length_c   1.000
_cell.angle_alpha   90.00
_cell.angle_beta   90.00
_cell.angle_gamma   90.00
#
_symmetry.space_group_name_H-M   'P 1'
#
loop_
_entity.id
_entity.type
_entity.pdbx_description
1 polymer ?
#
loop_
_entity_poly.entity_id
_entity_poly.type
_entity_poly.pdbx_seq_one_letter_code
_entity_poly.pdbx_strand_id
1 'polypeptide(L)'
;MAKRGPKRNKHQKARNIEQESKLRAEGKPLREIAETVGVSHEQVRLDLKYIDQRLIEAAAKDLKKAKAENLAKLRFAQAEVLEAWKLSLEDAKKVTVKHSRIKADDEDELCEDPGIQVETTRVTEGQSGNPGHLRNYIRALEAEAKLLGLYEMGTGKGDEAAQRLIELHEQLELARKQYDSQETSGTQS
;
A
#
# COMPACT_ATOMS: atom_id res chain seq x y z
N MET A 1 18.60 40.39 41.55
CA MET A 1 18.86 39.71 40.27
C MET A 1 19.57 38.40 40.55
N ALA A 2 19.02 37.24 40.14
CA ALA A 2 19.70 35.96 40.32
C ALA A 2 20.97 35.93 39.44
N LYS A 3 22.14 35.71 40.05
CA LYS A 3 23.39 35.51 39.31
C LYS A 3 23.20 34.31 38.37
N ARG A 4 23.33 34.51 37.05
CA ARG A 4 23.32 33.41 36.08
C ARG A 4 24.52 32.51 36.38
N GLY A 5 24.26 31.22 36.59
CA GLY A 5 25.31 30.23 36.79
C GLY A 5 26.21 30.08 35.56
N PRO A 6 27.39 29.44 35.72
CA PRO A 6 28.31 29.20 34.61
C PRO A 6 27.64 28.41 33.48
N LYS A 7 27.95 28.79 32.23
CA LYS A 7 27.38 28.15 31.04
C LYS A 7 27.90 26.72 30.90
N ARG A 8 27.00 25.74 30.77
CA ARG A 8 27.36 24.33 30.55
C ARG A 8 28.15 24.17 29.24
N ASN A 9 29.20 23.36 29.26
CA ASN A 9 29.91 22.94 28.04
C ASN A 9 29.03 21.97 27.21
N LYS A 10 29.28 21.87 25.90
CA LYS A 10 28.58 20.98 24.97
C LYS A 10 28.54 19.52 25.44
N HIS A 11 29.67 18.99 25.93
CA HIS A 11 29.74 17.61 26.43
C HIS A 11 28.91 17.40 27.70
N GLN A 12 28.94 18.37 28.62
CA GLN A 12 28.13 18.32 29.83
C GLN A 12 26.65 18.41 29.49
N LYS A 13 26.26 19.28 28.56
CA LYS A 13 24.89 19.35 28.07
C LYS A 13 24.43 18.02 27.49
N ALA A 14 25.24 17.35 26.67
CA ALA A 14 24.88 16.06 26.09
C ALA A 14 24.68 14.98 27.17
N ARG A 15 25.59 14.88 28.15
CA ARG A 15 25.47 13.94 29.28
C ARG A 15 24.23 14.21 30.13
N ASN A 16 23.97 15.48 30.44
CA ASN A 16 22.79 15.86 31.23
C ASN A 16 21.50 15.50 30.49
N ILE A 17 21.39 15.81 29.20
CA ILE A 17 20.21 15.46 28.38
C ILE A 17 19.96 13.95 28.39
N GLU A 18 21.01 13.13 28.26
CA GLU A 18 20.90 11.68 28.30
C GLU A 18 20.38 11.19 29.67
N GLN A 19 20.93 11.73 30.76
CA GLN A 19 20.52 11.38 32.12
C GLN A 19 19.11 11.86 32.46
N GLU A 20 18.74 13.09 32.06
CA GLU A 20 17.41 13.67 32.23
C GLU A 20 16.36 12.83 31.48
N SER A 21 16.65 12.42 30.24
CA SER A 21 15.79 11.53 29.45
C SER A 21 15.55 10.20 30.16
N LYS A 22 16.61 9.58 30.68
CA LYS A 22 16.52 8.30 31.42
C LYS A 22 15.65 8.43 32.67
N LEU A 23 15.91 9.42 33.51
CA LEU A 23 15.14 9.64 34.74
C LEU A 23 13.67 9.99 34.43
N ARG A 24 13.41 10.71 33.34
CA ARG A 24 12.04 11.00 32.89
C ARG A 24 11.30 9.72 32.46
N ALA A 25 11.97 8.82 31.76
CA ALA A 25 11.42 7.51 31.39
C ALA A 25 11.10 6.63 32.61
N GLU A 26 11.87 6.79 33.71
CA GLU A 26 11.60 6.15 35.01
C GLU A 26 10.45 6.81 35.80
N GLY A 27 9.82 7.87 35.26
CA GLY A 27 8.68 8.55 35.88
C GLY A 27 9.06 9.56 36.97
N LYS A 28 10.35 9.93 37.09
CA LYS A 28 10.80 10.88 38.11
C LYS A 28 10.21 12.28 37.90
N PRO A 29 9.83 13.00 38.99
CA PRO A 29 9.37 14.38 38.89
C PRO A 29 10.54 15.32 38.53
N LEU A 30 10.24 16.43 37.88
CA LEU A 30 11.25 17.37 37.37
C LEU A 30 12.19 17.93 38.45
N ARG A 31 11.70 18.08 39.69
CA ARG A 31 12.52 18.56 40.82
C ARG A 31 13.58 17.53 41.22
N GLU A 32 13.21 16.25 41.34
CA GLU A 32 14.17 15.16 41.63
C GLU A 32 15.20 15.02 40.50
N ILE A 33 14.77 15.18 39.24
CA ILE A 33 15.68 15.16 38.08
C ILE A 33 16.70 16.31 38.19
N ALA A 34 16.22 17.52 38.48
CA ALA A 34 17.06 18.71 38.62
C ALA A 34 18.10 18.55 39.75
N GLU A 35 17.69 18.00 40.89
CA GLU A 35 18.57 17.69 42.02
C GLU A 35 19.60 16.62 41.65
N THR A 36 19.17 15.54 41.00
CA THR A 36 20.04 14.40 40.62
C THR A 36 21.09 14.81 39.59
N VAL A 37 20.74 15.65 38.63
CA VAL A 37 21.61 16.08 37.53
C VAL A 37 22.44 17.33 37.91
N GLY A 38 22.04 18.04 38.97
CA GLY A 38 22.72 19.26 39.42
C GLY A 38 22.45 20.48 38.52
N VAL A 39 21.23 20.60 38.00
CA VAL A 39 20.80 21.74 37.16
C VAL A 39 19.54 22.38 37.72
N SER A 40 19.18 23.57 37.22
CA SER A 40 17.93 24.21 37.64
C SER A 40 16.71 23.48 37.06
N HIS A 41 15.59 23.50 37.79
CA HIS A 41 14.31 22.95 37.34
C HIS A 41 13.89 23.48 35.96
N GLU A 42 14.09 24.76 35.71
CA GLU A 42 13.78 25.38 34.42
C GLU A 42 14.66 24.84 33.28
N GLN A 43 15.93 24.54 33.57
CA GLN A 43 16.84 23.96 32.59
C GLN A 43 16.40 22.55 32.18
N VAL A 44 16.01 21.71 33.14
CA VAL A 44 15.45 20.37 32.87
C VAL A 44 14.20 20.48 32.01
N ARG A 45 13.28 21.42 32.31
CA ARG A 45 12.08 21.64 31.51
C ARG A 45 12.40 21.95 30.05
N LEU A 46 13.36 22.84 29.82
CA LEU A 46 13.78 23.24 28.47
C LEU A 46 14.49 22.09 27.72
N ASP A 47 15.35 21.34 28.41
CA ASP A 47 16.07 20.22 27.81
C ASP A 47 15.13 19.06 27.47
N LEU A 48 14.15 18.74 28.33
CA LEU A 48 13.10 17.76 28.03
C LEU A 48 12.21 18.20 26.86
N LYS A 49 11.80 19.48 26.79
CA LYS A 49 11.06 20.00 25.64
C LYS A 49 11.86 19.82 24.33
N TYR A 50 13.18 20.04 24.39
CA TYR A 50 14.06 19.82 23.25
C TYR A 50 14.16 18.34 22.86
N ILE A 51 14.23 17.42 23.84
CA ILE A 51 14.18 15.97 23.59
C ILE A 51 12.87 15.59 22.91
N ASP A 52 11.73 16.02 23.46
CA ASP A 52 10.40 15.71 22.94
C ASP A 52 10.26 16.17 21.49
N GLN A 53 10.69 17.41 21.20
CA GLN A 53 10.66 17.93 19.83
C GLN A 53 11.50 17.07 18.87
N ARG A 54 12.70 16.66 19.27
CA ARG A 54 13.54 15.79 18.43
C ARG A 54 12.94 14.40 18.23
N LEU A 55 12.28 13.85 19.24
CA LEU A 55 11.58 12.58 19.12
C LEU A 55 10.40 12.69 18.16
N ILE A 56 9.62 13.78 18.24
CA ILE A 56 8.53 14.06 17.30
C ILE A 56 9.07 14.19 15.88
N GLU A 57 10.14 14.95 15.67
CA GLU A 57 10.76 15.13 14.35
C GLU A 57 11.30 13.80 13.78
N ALA A 58 11.96 12.99 14.60
CA ALA A 58 12.43 11.67 14.21
C ALA A 58 11.26 10.73 13.84
N ALA A 59 10.24 10.66 14.70
CA ALA A 59 9.04 9.86 14.44
C ALA A 59 8.31 10.32 13.17
N ALA A 60 8.21 11.64 12.93
CA ALA A 60 7.61 12.18 11.72
C ALA A 60 8.39 11.76 10.45
N LYS A 61 9.73 11.72 10.53
CA LYS A 61 10.59 11.24 9.44
C LYS A 61 10.39 9.75 9.18
N ASP A 62 10.35 8.93 10.24
CA ASP A 62 10.15 7.48 10.12
C ASP A 62 8.75 7.15 9.58
N LEU A 63 7.72 7.86 10.05
CA LEU A 63 6.37 7.77 9.49
C LEU A 63 6.33 8.15 8.01
N LYS A 64 7.02 9.24 7.62
CA LYS A 64 7.12 9.64 6.20
C LYS A 64 7.78 8.55 5.36
N LYS A 65 8.84 7.92 5.87
CA LYS A 65 9.52 6.81 5.19
C LYS A 65 8.60 5.60 5.04
N ALA A 66 7.94 5.17 6.12
CA ALA A 66 7.00 4.04 6.10
C ALA A 66 5.82 4.31 5.14
N LYS A 67 5.27 5.53 5.14
CA LYS A 67 4.25 5.94 4.17
C LYS A 67 4.74 5.82 2.72
N ALA A 68 5.95 6.29 2.43
CA ALA A 68 6.53 6.21 1.08
C ALA A 68 6.73 4.75 0.62
N GLU A 69 7.23 3.88 1.49
CA GLU A 69 7.41 2.45 1.20
C GLU A 69 6.07 1.76 0.92
N ASN A 70 5.05 2.00 1.75
CA ASN A 70 3.72 1.43 1.56
C ASN A 70 3.05 1.95 0.29
N LEU A 71 3.22 3.24 -0.02
CA LEU A 71 2.72 3.85 -1.24
C LEU A 71 3.34 3.21 -2.49
N ALA A 72 4.65 2.95 -2.46
CA ALA A 72 5.34 2.26 -3.55
C ALA A 72 4.79 0.84 -3.77
N LYS A 73 4.56 0.09 -2.69
CA LYS A 73 3.94 -1.25 -2.76
C LYS A 73 2.53 -1.22 -3.33
N LEU A 74 1.71 -0.25 -2.93
CA LEU A 74 0.36 -0.08 -3.45
C LEU A 74 0.37 0.22 -4.95
N ARG A 75 1.24 1.12 -5.41
CA ARG A 75 1.37 1.45 -6.84
C ARG A 75 1.88 0.29 -7.67
N PHE A 76 2.79 -0.50 -7.12
CA PHE A 76 3.23 -1.74 -7.76
C PHE A 76 2.05 -2.71 -7.93
N ALA A 77 1.28 -2.96 -6.87
CA ALA A 77 0.10 -3.82 -6.94
C ALA A 77 -0.96 -3.27 -7.92
N GLN A 78 -1.16 -1.96 -7.98
CA GLN A 78 -2.04 -1.31 -8.97
C GLN A 78 -1.59 -1.61 -10.40
N ALA A 79 -0.29 -1.52 -10.68
CA ALA A 79 0.26 -1.83 -12.00
C ALA A 79 0.07 -3.30 -12.37
N GLU A 80 0.38 -4.24 -11.46
CA GLU A 80 0.18 -5.68 -11.68
C GLU A 80 -1.29 -6.03 -11.93
N VAL A 81 -2.21 -5.42 -11.18
CA VAL A 81 -3.65 -5.66 -11.35
C VAL A 81 -4.15 -5.11 -12.69
N LEU A 82 -3.67 -3.95 -13.11
CA LEU A 82 -3.98 -3.38 -14.43
C LEU A 82 -3.43 -4.24 -15.57
N GLU A 83 -2.22 -4.78 -15.41
CA GLU A 83 -1.62 -5.70 -16.38
C GLU A 83 -2.44 -7.00 -16.46
N ALA A 84 -2.78 -7.60 -15.32
CA ALA A 84 -3.64 -8.78 -15.27
C ALA A 84 -5.02 -8.54 -15.88
N TRP A 85 -5.59 -7.34 -15.69
CA TRP A 85 -6.83 -6.95 -16.36
C TRP A 85 -6.66 -6.90 -17.88
N LYS A 86 -5.59 -6.27 -18.39
CA LYS A 86 -5.30 -6.23 -19.83
C LYS A 86 -5.14 -7.63 -20.42
N LEU A 87 -4.36 -8.49 -19.75
CA LEU A 87 -4.19 -9.90 -20.15
C LEU A 87 -5.52 -10.66 -20.14
N SER A 88 -6.44 -10.34 -19.23
CA SER A 88 -7.77 -10.97 -19.20
C SER A 88 -8.69 -10.54 -20.34
N LEU A 89 -8.40 -9.42 -21.01
CA LEU A 89 -9.11 -8.96 -22.21
C LEU A 89 -8.57 -9.61 -23.48
N GLU A 90 -7.36 -10.17 -23.44
CA GLU A 90 -6.80 -10.89 -24.59
C GLU A 90 -7.53 -12.22 -24.78
N ASP A 91 -7.81 -12.57 -26.04
CA ASP A 91 -8.52 -13.80 -26.37
C ASP A 91 -7.78 -15.03 -25.86
N ALA A 92 -8.38 -15.74 -24.90
CA ALA A 92 -7.82 -16.99 -24.41
C ALA A 92 -7.94 -18.09 -25.47
N LYS A 93 -6.82 -18.41 -26.12
CA LYS A 93 -6.69 -19.62 -26.94
C LYS A 93 -6.70 -20.84 -26.01
N LYS A 94 -7.87 -21.44 -25.81
CA LYS A 94 -8.01 -22.66 -25.02
C LYS A 94 -7.78 -23.89 -25.90
N VAL A 95 -6.53 -24.37 -25.96
CA VAL A 95 -6.22 -25.67 -26.57
C VAL A 95 -6.77 -26.76 -25.65
N THR A 96 -7.81 -27.47 -26.09
CA THR A 96 -8.39 -28.59 -25.34
C THR A 96 -8.06 -29.88 -26.09
N VAL A 97 -7.00 -30.57 -25.70
CA VAL A 97 -6.62 -31.86 -26.30
C VAL A 97 -7.53 -32.96 -25.74
N LYS A 98 -8.64 -33.25 -26.43
CA LYS A 98 -9.48 -34.41 -26.11
C LYS A 98 -8.82 -35.68 -26.65
N HIS A 99 -8.43 -36.57 -25.75
CA HIS A 99 -7.98 -37.91 -26.12
C HIS A 99 -9.22 -38.83 -26.18
N SER A 100 -9.83 -38.99 -27.35
CA SER A 100 -10.83 -40.05 -27.54
C SER A 100 -10.12 -41.32 -28.02
N ARG A 101 -10.11 -42.36 -27.18
CA ARG A 101 -9.87 -43.73 -27.67
C ARG A 101 -11.15 -44.21 -28.33
N ILE A 102 -11.10 -44.45 -29.63
CA ILE A 102 -12.14 -45.20 -30.33
C ILE A 102 -12.05 -46.63 -29.77
N LYS A 103 -13.10 -47.08 -29.08
CA LYS A 103 -13.28 -48.51 -28.81
C LYS A 103 -13.84 -49.11 -30.09
N ALA A 104 -13.09 -50.00 -30.71
CA ALA A 104 -13.61 -50.89 -31.74
C ALA A 104 -14.53 -51.90 -31.03
N ASP A 105 -15.82 -51.81 -31.29
CA ASP A 105 -16.75 -52.90 -31.01
C ASP A 105 -16.76 -53.81 -32.25
N ASP A 106 -16.31 -55.03 -32.01
CA ASP A 106 -16.49 -56.30 -32.73
C ASP A 106 -16.09 -56.46 -34.22
N GLU A 107 -15.06 -57.31 -34.37
CA GLU A 107 -14.82 -58.33 -35.40
C GLU A 107 -14.91 -57.89 -36.87
N ASP A 108 -13.80 -57.39 -37.42
CA ASP A 108 -13.05 -58.07 -38.48
C ASP A 108 -11.78 -57.30 -38.88
N GLU A 109 -10.73 -58.07 -39.17
CA GLU A 109 -9.50 -57.74 -39.90
C GLU A 109 -8.61 -56.54 -39.48
N LEU A 110 -7.47 -56.92 -38.89
CA LEU A 110 -6.11 -56.35 -39.06
C LEU A 110 -5.99 -55.04 -39.85
N CYS A 111 -6.07 -53.92 -39.13
CA CYS A 111 -5.38 -52.68 -39.51
C CYS A 111 -4.64 -52.13 -38.28
N GLU A 112 -3.32 -52.37 -38.23
CA GLU A 112 -2.40 -51.62 -37.36
C GLU A 112 -2.24 -50.21 -37.93
N ASP A 113 -3.22 -49.34 -37.72
CA ASP A 113 -3.09 -47.92 -38.05
C ASP A 113 -2.76 -47.11 -36.78
N PRO A 114 -1.66 -46.32 -36.76
CA PRO A 114 -1.21 -45.61 -35.59
C PRO A 114 -2.26 -44.58 -35.17
N GLY A 115 -2.67 -44.67 -33.91
CA GLY A 115 -3.78 -43.92 -33.31
C GLY A 115 -3.86 -42.45 -33.75
N ILE A 116 -4.93 -42.13 -34.48
CA ILE A 116 -5.24 -40.78 -34.92
C ILE A 116 -5.54 -39.92 -33.68
N GLN A 117 -4.59 -39.06 -33.32
CA GLN A 117 -4.79 -38.04 -32.29
C GLN A 117 -5.59 -36.88 -32.90
N VAL A 118 -6.85 -36.75 -32.52
CA VAL A 118 -7.69 -35.60 -32.95
C VAL A 118 -7.42 -34.42 -32.02
N GLU A 119 -6.53 -33.52 -32.44
CA GLU A 119 -6.30 -32.25 -31.75
C GLU A 119 -7.43 -31.27 -32.10
N THR A 120 -8.35 -31.03 -31.16
CA THR A 120 -9.41 -30.02 -31.32
C THR A 120 -8.98 -28.70 -30.68
N THR A 121 -8.55 -27.74 -31.49
CA THR A 121 -8.28 -26.38 -31.02
C THR A 121 -9.57 -25.58 -31.00
N ARG A 122 -10.08 -25.23 -29.81
CA ARG A 122 -11.23 -24.33 -29.64
C ARG A 122 -10.71 -22.92 -29.37
N VAL A 123 -10.77 -22.06 -30.38
CA VAL A 123 -10.57 -20.61 -30.18
C VAL A 123 -11.89 -20.06 -29.65
N THR A 124 -11.83 -19.38 -28.49
CA THR A 124 -12.99 -18.67 -27.94
C THR A 124 -12.73 -17.20 -28.21
N GLU A 125 -13.48 -16.59 -29.11
CA GLU A 125 -13.36 -15.17 -29.44
C GLU A 125 -14.12 -14.34 -28.41
N GLY A 126 -13.50 -13.28 -27.89
CA GLY A 126 -14.11 -12.25 -27.05
C GLY A 126 -14.27 -12.64 -25.58
N GLN A 127 -13.18 -12.63 -24.80
CA GLN A 127 -13.31 -12.65 -23.34
C GLN A 127 -13.66 -11.26 -22.81
N SER A 128 -14.70 -11.16 -21.98
CA SER A 128 -15.19 -9.94 -21.34
C SER A 128 -14.28 -9.41 -20.21
N GLY A 129 -13.03 -9.89 -20.13
CA GLY A 129 -12.15 -9.60 -18.99
C GLY A 129 -12.66 -10.18 -17.67
N ASN A 130 -11.78 -10.28 -16.67
CA ASN A 130 -12.19 -10.73 -15.33
C ASN A 130 -12.49 -9.52 -14.41
N PRO A 131 -13.77 -9.27 -14.04
CA PRO A 131 -14.18 -8.15 -13.19
C PRO A 131 -13.52 -8.13 -11.80
N GLY A 132 -12.96 -9.26 -11.35
CA GLY A 132 -12.18 -9.35 -10.13
C GLY A 132 -10.95 -8.43 -10.13
N HIS A 133 -10.28 -8.25 -11.27
CA HIS A 133 -9.11 -7.37 -11.36
C HIS A 133 -9.50 -5.90 -11.13
N LEU A 134 -10.59 -5.41 -11.74
CA LEU A 134 -11.08 -4.06 -11.51
C LEU A 134 -11.46 -3.80 -10.04
N ARG A 135 -12.13 -4.76 -9.39
CA ARG A 135 -12.44 -4.66 -7.95
C ARG A 135 -11.18 -4.56 -7.08
N ASN A 136 -10.14 -5.31 -7.41
CA ASN A 136 -8.86 -5.24 -6.71
C ASN A 136 -8.14 -3.90 -6.96
N TYR A 137 -8.23 -3.38 -8.19
CA TYR A 137 -7.67 -2.07 -8.54
C TYR A 137 -8.34 -0.94 -7.74
N ILE A 138 -9.68 -0.93 -7.69
CA ILE A 138 -10.47 0.02 -6.89
C ILE A 138 -10.03 -0.03 -5.43
N ARG A 139 -9.93 -1.23 -4.82
CA ARG A 139 -9.47 -1.38 -3.43
C ARG A 139 -8.05 -0.84 -3.21
N ALA A 140 -7.15 -1.03 -4.17
CA ALA A 140 -5.79 -0.51 -4.09
C ALA A 140 -5.75 1.03 -4.16
N LEU A 141 -6.60 1.65 -4.98
CA LEU A 141 -6.77 3.10 -5.03
C LEU A 141 -7.37 3.65 -3.73
N GLU A 142 -8.40 3.00 -3.18
CA GLU A 142 -8.98 3.38 -1.88
C GLU A 142 -7.94 3.31 -0.76
N ALA A 143 -7.10 2.27 -0.75
CA ALA A 143 -6.01 2.13 0.21
C ALA A 143 -4.94 3.23 0.06
N GLU A 144 -4.57 3.60 -1.18
CA GLU A 144 -3.67 4.74 -1.43
C GLU A 144 -4.27 6.04 -0.93
N ALA A 145 -5.54 6.31 -1.24
CA ALA A 145 -6.24 7.51 -0.79
C ALA A 145 -6.35 7.59 0.74
N LYS A 146 -6.59 6.45 1.43
CA LYS A 146 -6.56 6.40 2.90
C LYS A 146 -5.16 6.70 3.45
N LEU A 147 -4.11 6.12 2.87
CA LEU A 147 -2.73 6.32 3.32
C LEU A 147 -2.27 7.78 3.17
N LEU A 148 -2.74 8.45 2.10
CA LEU A 148 -2.51 9.87 1.84
C LEU A 148 -3.36 10.79 2.73
N GLY A 149 -4.31 10.24 3.49
CA GLY A 149 -5.23 11.01 4.35
C GLY A 149 -6.34 11.73 3.58
N LEU A 150 -6.57 11.37 2.31
CA LEU A 150 -7.55 12.04 1.45
C LEU A 150 -9.00 11.81 1.91
N TYR A 151 -9.28 10.71 2.60
CA TYR A 151 -10.60 10.43 3.20
C TYR A 151 -10.89 11.24 4.47
N GLU A 152 -9.86 11.74 5.16
CA GLU A 152 -10.01 12.55 6.37
C GLU A 152 -10.09 14.06 6.05
N MET A 153 -9.69 14.47 4.85
CA MET A 153 -9.71 15.88 4.38
C MET A 153 -11.08 16.36 3.89
N GLY A 154 -12.17 15.97 4.55
CA GLY A 154 -13.50 16.55 4.31
C GLY A 154 -13.59 18.05 4.65
N THR A 155 -12.61 18.61 5.36
CA THR A 155 -12.59 20.03 5.73
C THR A 155 -11.15 20.55 5.88
N GLY A 156 -10.54 20.98 4.77
CA GLY A 156 -9.53 22.05 4.82
C GLY A 156 -8.07 21.67 4.57
N LYS A 157 -7.52 22.37 3.56
CA LYS A 157 -6.12 22.66 3.24
C LYS A 157 -5.35 21.64 2.40
N GLY A 158 -5.41 21.87 1.09
CA GLY A 158 -4.35 21.54 0.13
C GLY A 158 -4.89 21.42 -1.29
N ASP A 159 -4.72 22.45 -2.12
CA ASP A 159 -5.15 22.45 -3.54
C ASP A 159 -4.57 21.27 -4.33
N GLU A 160 -3.36 20.82 -3.98
CA GLU A 160 -2.68 19.69 -4.65
C GLU A 160 -3.26 18.32 -4.23
N ALA A 161 -3.67 18.17 -2.97
CA ALA A 161 -4.36 16.98 -2.48
C ALA A 161 -5.78 16.89 -3.08
N ALA A 162 -6.44 18.05 -3.24
CA ALA A 162 -7.73 18.16 -3.90
C ALA A 162 -7.65 17.83 -5.40
N GLN A 163 -6.63 18.32 -6.12
CA GLN A 163 -6.40 17.97 -7.52
C GLN A 163 -6.16 16.46 -7.70
N ARG A 164 -5.34 15.86 -6.84
CA ARG A 164 -5.08 14.41 -6.91
C ARG A 164 -6.31 13.58 -6.54
N LEU A 165 -7.18 14.10 -5.66
CA LEU A 165 -8.49 13.52 -5.35
C LEU A 165 -9.43 13.55 -6.55
N ILE A 166 -9.49 14.67 -7.26
CA ILE A 166 -10.29 14.82 -8.48
C ILE A 166 -9.81 13.81 -9.53
N GLU A 167 -8.50 13.72 -9.76
CA GLU A 167 -7.91 12.78 -10.72
C GLU A 167 -8.20 11.31 -10.34
N LEU A 168 -8.03 10.94 -9.07
CA LEU A 168 -8.36 9.60 -8.56
C LEU A 168 -9.86 9.28 -8.71
N HIS A 169 -10.72 10.26 -8.45
CA HIS A 169 -12.16 10.10 -8.58
C HIS A 169 -12.57 9.92 -10.04
N GLU A 170 -11.99 10.70 -10.96
CA GLU A 170 -12.20 10.53 -12.41
C GLU A 170 -11.75 9.15 -12.90
N GLN A 171 -10.60 8.66 -12.44
CA GLN A 171 -10.13 7.31 -12.77
C GLN A 171 -11.06 6.22 -12.23
N LEU A 172 -11.59 6.38 -11.01
CA LEU A 172 -12.57 5.46 -10.43
C LEU A 172 -13.89 5.45 -11.20
N GLU A 173 -14.41 6.62 -11.58
CA GLU A 173 -15.63 6.74 -12.37
C GLU A 173 -15.47 6.13 -13.77
N LEU A 174 -14.31 6.32 -14.40
CA LEU A 174 -14.00 5.67 -15.68
C LEU A 174 -13.97 4.14 -15.55
N ALA A 175 -13.31 3.62 -14.52
CA ALA A 175 -13.24 2.18 -14.27
C ALA A 175 -14.62 1.58 -13.96
N ARG A 176 -15.48 2.30 -13.22
CA ARG A 176 -16.87 1.88 -12.95
C ARG A 176 -17.71 1.83 -14.22
N LYS A 177 -17.66 2.87 -15.05
CA LYS A 177 -18.39 2.87 -16.34
C LYS A 177 -17.99 1.71 -17.24
N GLN A 178 -16.69 1.38 -17.28
CA GLN A 178 -16.19 0.22 -18.03
C GLN A 178 -16.69 -1.11 -17.44
N TYR A 179 -16.79 -1.21 -16.12
CA TYR A 179 -17.35 -2.38 -15.45
C TYR A 179 -18.84 -2.55 -15.77
N ASP A 180 -19.64 -1.48 -15.64
CA ASP A 180 -21.09 -1.54 -15.86
C ASP A 180 -21.45 -1.84 -17.34
N SER A 181 -20.62 -1.39 -18.29
CA SER A 181 -20.80 -1.73 -19.72
C SER A 181 -20.50 -3.20 -20.04
N GLN A 182 -19.69 -3.87 -19.22
CA GLN A 182 -19.38 -5.30 -19.37
C GLN A 182 -20.52 -6.18 -18.81
N GLU A 183 -21.15 -5.80 -17.68
CA GLU A 183 -22.29 -6.57 -17.13
C GLU A 183 -23.54 -6.50 -18.03
N THR A 184 -23.78 -5.35 -18.67
CA THR A 184 -24.96 -5.15 -19.53
C THR A 184 -24.86 -5.89 -20.87
N SER A 185 -23.65 -6.09 -21.40
CA SER A 185 -23.42 -6.82 -22.65
C SER A 185 -23.48 -8.35 -22.48
N GLY A 186 -23.18 -8.88 -21.29
CA GLY A 186 -23.26 -10.32 -20.99
C GLY A 186 -24.68 -10.86 -20.76
N THR A 187 -25.71 -10.02 -20.66
CA THR A 187 -27.08 -10.45 -20.31
C THR A 187 -28.01 -10.59 -21.53
N GLN A 188 -27.53 -10.28 -22.75
CA GLN A 188 -28.34 -10.33 -23.99
C GLN A 188 -27.92 -11.44 -24.99
N SER A 189 -27.06 -12.38 -24.60
CA SER A 189 -26.75 -13.60 -25.36
C SER A 189 -27.31 -14.84 -24.68
#